data_AF-A0AAN7PEL7-F1
#
_entry.id   AF-A0AAN7PEL7-F1
#
_cell.length_a   1.000
_cell.length_b   1.000
_cell.length_c   1.000
_cell.angle_alpha   90.00
_cell.angle_beta   90.00
_cell.angle_gamma   90.00
#
_symmetry.space_group_name_H-M   'P 1'
#
loop_
_entity.id
_entity.type
_entity.pdbx_description
1 polymer ?
#
loop_
_entity_poly.entity_id
_entity_poly.type
_entity_poly.pdbx_seq_one_letter_code
_entity_poly.pdbx_strand_id
1 'polypeptide(L)' 'MIVVLCILTLIIVVSASPVETTECGENEIYGTCHSHCPPACNSPKLTFCIASCRIGCGCKQGYLLNNNGRCVTKNDC' A
#
# COMPACT_ATOMS: atom_id res chain seq x y z
N MET A 1 -10.55 18.12 -37.11
CA MET A 1 -10.94 16.73 -36.79
C MET A 1 -9.80 15.92 -36.17
N ILE A 2 -8.59 15.96 -36.73
CA ILE A 2 -7.38 15.32 -36.13
C ILE A 2 -7.14 15.74 -34.67
N VAL A 3 -7.30 17.02 -34.36
CA VAL A 3 -7.11 17.56 -33.00
C VAL A 3 -8.06 16.91 -31.98
N VAL A 4 -9.32 16.67 -32.35
CA VAL A 4 -10.31 16.02 -31.47
C VAL A 4 -9.94 14.56 -31.21
N LEU A 5 -9.44 13.86 -32.23
CA LEU A 5 -9.00 12.47 -32.10
C LEU A 5 -7.80 12.36 -31.13
N CYS A 6 -6.83 13.28 -31.23
CA CYS A 6 -5.68 13.34 -30.32
C CYS A 6 -6.09 13.64 -28.87
N ILE A 7 -7.07 14.54 -28.67
CA ILE A 7 -7.55 14.87 -27.31
C ILE A 7 -8.22 13.65 -26.69
N LEU A 8 -9.06 12.93 -27.45
CA LEU A 8 -9.74 11.72 -26.97
C LEU A 8 -8.74 10.62 -26.59
N THR A 9 -7.71 10.38 -27.41
CA THR A 9 -6.70 9.37 -27.09
C THR A 9 -5.86 9.76 -25.87
N LEU A 10 -5.45 11.02 -25.73
CA LEU A 10 -4.70 11.52 -24.56
C LEU A 10 -5.48 11.34 -23.26
N ILE A 11 -6.79 11.63 -23.25
CA ILE A 11 -7.65 11.45 -22.08
C ILE A 11 -7.69 9.98 -21.64
N ILE A 12 -7.81 9.05 -22.60
CA ILE A 12 -7.85 7.60 -22.33
C ILE A 12 -6.54 7.13 -21.68
N VAL A 13 -5.39 7.62 -22.16
CA VAL A 13 -4.07 7.22 -21.62
C VAL A 13 -3.87 7.72 -20.18
N VAL A 14 -4.33 8.95 -19.88
CA VAL A 14 -4.26 9.53 -18.53
C VAL A 14 -5.07 8.71 -17.52
N SER A 15 -6.29 8.29 -17.89
CA SER A 15 -7.14 7.47 -17.01
C SER A 15 -6.66 6.04 -16.79
N ALA A 16 -5.86 5.49 -17.71
CA ALA A 16 -5.37 4.11 -17.66
C ALA A 16 -4.03 3.95 -16.91
N SER A 17 -3.44 5.06 -16.49
CA SER A 17 -2.22 5.01 -15.69
C SER A 17 -2.60 4.69 -14.25
N PRO A 18 -2.01 3.67 -13.59
CA PRO A 18 -2.12 3.57 -12.14
C PRO A 18 -1.52 4.86 -11.60
N VAL A 19 -2.36 5.75 -11.11
CA VAL A 19 -1.92 6.92 -10.37
C VAL A 19 -1.29 6.35 -9.12
N GLU A 20 0.04 6.21 -9.14
CA GLU A 20 0.86 6.11 -7.94
C GLU A 20 0.77 7.48 -7.25
N THR A 21 -0.43 7.78 -6.73
CA THR A 21 -0.59 8.79 -5.72
C THR A 21 0.37 8.39 -4.60
N THR A 22 1.06 9.36 -4.01
CA THR A 22 1.76 9.20 -2.72
C THR A 22 0.76 8.96 -1.58
N GLU A 23 -0.29 8.20 -1.84
CA GLU A 23 -1.32 7.73 -0.94
C GLU A 23 -1.06 6.23 -0.83
N CYS A 24 -0.92 5.77 0.40
CA CYS A 24 -0.57 4.39 0.69
C CYS A 24 -1.50 3.39 -0.01
N GLY A 25 -1.03 2.15 -0.17
CA GLY A 25 -1.79 1.10 -0.83
C GLY A 25 -3.09 0.75 -0.10
N GLU A 26 -3.82 -0.20 -0.68
CA GLU A 26 -5.06 -0.68 -0.09
C GLU A 26 -4.84 -1.18 1.34
N ASN A 27 -5.68 -0.70 2.26
CA ASN A 27 -5.60 -1.01 3.70
C ASN A 27 -4.31 -0.56 4.40
N GLU A 28 -3.59 0.38 3.80
CA GLU A 28 -2.48 1.08 4.42
C GLU A 28 -2.87 2.51 4.81
N ILE A 29 -2.12 3.09 5.75
CA ILE A 29 -2.22 4.49 6.14
C ILE A 29 -0.82 5.08 6.22
N TYR A 30 -0.70 6.36 5.90
CA TYR A 30 0.56 7.08 6.11
C TYR A 30 0.67 7.46 7.58
N GLY A 31 1.83 7.21 8.17
CA GLY A 31 2.12 7.58 9.55
C GLY A 31 3.58 7.94 9.75
N THR A 32 3.84 8.64 10.85
CA THR A 32 5.20 8.97 11.29
C THR A 32 5.80 7.90 12.18
N CYS A 33 5.00 6.95 12.66
CA CYS A 33 5.48 5.86 13.49
C CYS A 33 4.74 4.56 13.20
N HIS A 34 5.43 3.67 12.50
CA HIS A 34 5.04 2.28 12.29
C HIS A 34 6.15 1.34 12.80
N SER A 35 5.75 0.12 13.16
CA SER A 35 6.70 -0.91 13.58
C SER A 35 7.60 -1.33 12.41
N HIS A 36 8.89 -1.57 12.67
CA HIS A 36 9.76 -2.24 11.70
C HIS A 36 9.37 -3.70 11.46
N CYS A 37 8.63 -4.30 12.39
CA CYS A 37 8.08 -5.65 12.30
C CYS A 37 6.55 -5.53 12.32
N PRO A 38 5.92 -5.25 11.16
CA PRO A 38 4.47 -5.18 11.08
C PRO A 38 3.87 -6.55 11.39
N PRO A 39 2.63 -6.60 11.91
CA PRO A 39 1.93 -7.85 12.08
C PRO A 39 1.69 -8.48 10.70
N ALA A 40 2.11 -9.73 10.53
CA ALA A 40 2.05 -10.44 9.26
C ALA A 40 1.31 -11.77 9.42
N CYS A 41 0.73 -12.28 8.32
CA CYS A 41 -0.11 -13.48 8.33
C CYS A 41 0.57 -14.71 8.95
N ASN A 42 1.84 -14.93 8.63
CA ASN A 42 2.59 -16.13 9.00
C ASN A 42 3.89 -15.84 9.77
N SER A 43 4.05 -14.65 10.35
CA SER A 43 5.29 -14.37 11.09
C SER A 43 5.23 -14.98 12.50
N PRO A 44 6.18 -15.86 12.88
CA PRO A 44 6.41 -16.11 14.30
C PRO A 44 6.69 -14.77 14.96
N LYS A 45 6.20 -14.55 16.18
CA LYS A 45 6.51 -13.32 16.94
C LYS A 45 8.03 -13.14 16.91
N LEU A 46 8.52 -12.15 16.18
CA LEU A 46 9.95 -11.88 16.13
C LEU A 46 10.40 -11.58 17.55
N THR A 47 11.33 -12.38 18.07
CA THR A 47 11.90 -12.19 19.41
C THR A 47 12.67 -10.87 19.49
N PHE A 48 13.16 -10.38 18.36
CA PHE A 48 13.90 -9.12 18.23
C PHE A 48 13.24 -8.24 17.17
N CYS A 49 12.72 -7.09 17.61
CA CYS A 49 12.31 -6.01 16.74
C CYS A 49 12.94 -4.70 17.21
N ILE A 50 13.41 -3.87 16.29
CA ILE A 50 13.95 -2.56 16.62
C ILE A 50 12.81 -1.67 17.13
N ALA A 51 12.95 -1.14 18.34
CA ALA A 51 12.00 -0.23 18.97
C ALA A 51 12.16 1.21 18.44
N SER A 52 12.15 1.39 17.12
CA SER A 52 12.17 2.68 16.43
C SER A 52 10.94 2.85 15.54
N CYS A 53 10.59 4.09 15.25
CA CYS A 53 9.49 4.43 14.36
C CYS A 53 9.96 4.44 12.90
N ARG A 54 9.33 3.64 12.04
CA ARG A 54 9.41 3.79 10.59
C ARG A 54 8.36 4.82 10.14
N ILE A 55 8.80 5.88 9.48
CA ILE A 55 7.91 6.84 8.80
C ILE A 55 7.54 6.26 7.43
N GLY A 56 6.28 6.37 7.04
CA GLY A 56 5.78 5.92 5.74
C GLY A 56 4.43 5.22 5.84
N CYS A 57 4.15 4.37 4.87
CA CYS A 57 2.93 3.56 4.82
C CYS A 57 3.04 2.31 5.68
N GLY A 58 1.95 1.95 6.33
CA GLY A 58 1.82 0.69 7.05
C GLY A 58 0.37 0.25 7.19
N CYS A 59 0.19 -1.03 7.51
CA CYS A 59 -1.15 -1.61 7.62
C CYS A 59 -2.00 -0.87 8.65
N LYS A 60 -3.27 -0.62 8.28
CA LYS A 60 -4.31 -0.20 9.22
C LYS A 60 -4.41 -1.17 10.38
N GLN A 61 -4.87 -0.69 11.52
CA GLN A 61 -5.13 -1.53 12.68
C GLN A 61 -6.09 -2.68 12.32
N GLY A 62 -5.71 -3.90 12.67
CA GLY A 62 -6.49 -5.12 12.39
C GLY A 62 -6.16 -5.80 11.05
N TYR A 63 -5.33 -5.18 10.20
CA TYR A 63 -4.82 -5.78 8.97
C TYR A 63 -3.43 -6.38 9.18
N LEU A 64 -3.14 -7.43 8.42
CA LEU A 64 -1.90 -8.19 8.47
C LEU A 64 -1.20 -8.10 7.11
N LEU A 65 0.12 -7.96 7.14
CA LEU A 65 0.93 -8.01 5.92
C LEU A 65 0.99 -9.47 5.42
N ASN A 66 0.56 -9.71 4.18
CA ASN A 66 0.69 -11.01 3.54
C ASN A 66 2.03 -11.12 2.78
N ASN A 67 2.30 -12.31 2.23
CA ASN A 67 3.54 -12.59 1.49
C ASN A 67 3.66 -11.79 0.18
N ASN A 68 2.56 -11.21 -0.31
CA ASN A 68 2.54 -10.36 -1.50
C ASN A 68 2.77 -8.88 -1.16
N GLY A 69 3.09 -8.55 0.10
CA GLY A 69 3.32 -7.19 0.56
C GLY A 69 2.04 -6.35 0.66
N ARG A 70 0.86 -6.98 0.78
CA ARG A 70 -0.43 -6.31 0.92
C ARG A 70 -0.99 -6.46 2.32
N CYS A 71 -1.66 -5.43 2.80
CA CYS A 71 -2.39 -5.45 4.06
C CYS A 71 -3.78 -6.06 3.85
N VAL A 72 -4.01 -7.22 4.45
CA VAL A 72 -5.24 -8.01 4.29
C VAL A 72 -5.86 -8.34 5.64
N THR A 73 -7.12 -8.77 5.66
CA THR A 73 -7.74 -9.22 6.91
C THR A 73 -7.17 -10.58 7.30
N LYS A 74 -7.34 -10.98 8.57
CA LYS A 74 -6.91 -12.32 9.03
C LYS A 74 -7.53 -13.48 8.25
N ASN A 75 -8.73 -13.28 7.70
CA ASN A 75 -9.42 -14.31 6.90
C ASN A 75 -8.87 -14.40 5.46
N ASP A 76 -8.21 -13.34 5.00
CA ASP A 76 -7.60 -13.23 3.67
C ASP A 76 -6.08 -13.44 3.72
N CYS A 77 -5.58 -13.84 4.89
CA CYS A 77 -4.35 -14.61 5.03
C CYS A 77 -4.62 -16.06 4.59
#